data_AF-A0A976JME5-F1
#
_entry.id   AF-A0A976JME5-F1
#
_cell.length_a   1.000
_cell.length_b   1.000
_cell.length_c   1.000
_cell.angle_alpha   90.00
_cell.angle_beta   90.00
_cell.angle_gamma   90.00
#
_symmetry.space_group_name_H-M   'P 1'
#
loop_
_entity.id
_entity.type
_entity.pdbx_description
1 polymer ?
#
loop_
_entity_poly.entity_id
_entity_poly.type
_entity_poly.pdbx_seq_one_letter_code
_entity_poly.pdbx_strand_id
1 'polypeptide(L)' 'MPLTAPVVLVTGAARRIGAAIARHFHRAGFDIALHCNHSLNDA' A
#
# COMPACT_ATOMS: atom_id res chain seq x y z
N MET A 1 -17.20 19.09 -6.50
CA MET A 1 -16.74 18.05 -5.54
C MET A 1 -15.41 17.54 -6.04
N PRO A 2 -14.34 17.49 -5.22
CA PRO A 2 -13.12 16.83 -5.65
C PRO A 2 -13.44 15.36 -5.92
N LEU A 3 -12.93 14.83 -7.04
CA LEU A 3 -13.00 13.39 -7.31
C LEU A 3 -12.03 12.71 -6.35
N THR A 4 -12.54 12.21 -5.22
CA THR A 4 -11.71 11.55 -4.22
C THR A 4 -11.25 10.20 -4.77
N ALA A 5 -9.94 9.97 -4.82
CA ALA A 5 -9.40 8.66 -5.15
C ALA A 5 -9.92 7.61 -4.13
N PRO A 6 -10.26 6.39 -4.57
CA PRO A 6 -10.59 5.32 -3.65
C PRO A 6 -9.37 4.99 -2.76
N VAL A 7 -9.62 4.68 -1.50
CA VAL A 7 -8.58 4.42 -0.50
C VAL A 7 -8.44 2.93 -0.24
N VAL A 8 -7.20 2.43 -0.16
CA VAL A 8 -6.89 1.05 0.24
C VAL A 8 -5.92 1.01 1.42
N LEU A 9 -6.20 0.14 2.40
CA LEU A 9 -5.28 -0.19 3.49
C LEU A 9 -4.52 -1.47 3.14
N VAL A 10 -3.19 -1.40 3.07
CA VAL A 10 -2.34 -2.57 2.86
C VAL A 10 -1.56 -2.85 4.14
N THR A 11 -1.80 -4.02 4.76
CA THR A 11 -1.03 -4.53 5.90
C THR A 11 0.11 -5.42 5.43
N GLY A 12 1.21 -5.48 6.19
CA GLY A 12 2.43 -6.18 5.76
C GLY A 12 3.07 -5.55 4.51
N ALA A 13 2.83 -4.25 4.27
CA ALA A 13 3.16 -3.59 3.01
C ALA A 13 4.66 -3.32 2.80
N ALA A 14 5.49 -3.59 3.81
CA ALA A 14 6.91 -3.25 3.76
C ALA A 14 7.67 -4.01 2.65
N ARG A 15 7.28 -5.25 2.34
CA ARG A 15 8.07 -6.15 1.46
C ARG A 15 7.24 -7.15 0.66
N ARG A 16 7.91 -7.84 -0.27
CA ARG A 16 7.40 -8.98 -1.06
C ARG A 16 6.03 -8.66 -1.68
N ILE A 17 5.01 -9.45 -1.35
CA ILE A 17 3.65 -9.35 -1.90
C ILE A 17 2.97 -8.05 -1.44
N GLY A 18 3.12 -7.66 -0.17
CA GLY A 18 2.49 -6.43 0.34
C GLY A 18 2.97 -5.18 -0.40
N ALA A 19 4.28 -5.08 -0.66
CA ALA A 19 4.85 -4.00 -1.45
C ALA A 19 4.40 -4.03 -2.94
N ALA A 20 4.22 -5.22 -3.51
CA ALA A 20 3.69 -5.38 -4.86
C ALA A 20 2.22 -4.95 -4.96
N ILE A 21 1.39 -5.31 -3.96
CA ILE A 21 -0.01 -4.89 -3.86
C ILE A 21 -0.13 -3.37 -3.75
N ALA A 22 0.66 -2.74 -2.86
CA ALA A 22 0.69 -1.29 -2.72
C ALA A 22 1.04 -0.59 -4.04
N ARG A 23 2.09 -1.06 -4.73
CA ARG A 23 2.49 -0.51 -6.04
C ARG A 23 1.42 -0.70 -7.12
N HIS A 24 0.70 -1.82 -7.10
CA HIS A 24 -0.38 -2.08 -8.05
C HIS A 24 -1.52 -1.07 -7.89
N PHE A 25 -2.02 -0.87 -6.66
CA PHE A 25 -3.09 0.08 -6.40
C PHE A 25 -2.68 1.53 -6.63
N HIS A 26 -1.44 1.89 -6.33
CA HIS A 26 -0.94 3.24 -6.60
C HIS A 26 -1.03 3.56 -8.10
N ARG A 27 -0.60 2.61 -8.94
CA ARG A 27 -0.69 2.72 -10.41
C ARG A 27 -2.12 2.74 -10.92
N ALA A 28 -3.07 2.20 -10.16
CA ALA A 28 -4.49 2.23 -10.48
C ALA A 28 -5.20 3.52 -10.00
N GLY A 29 -4.46 4.47 -9.39
CA GLY A 29 -5.00 5.77 -8.97
C GLY A 29 -5.64 5.78 -7.59
N PHE A 30 -5.26 4.84 -6.71
CA PHE A 30 -5.74 4.78 -5.33
C PHE A 30 -4.83 5.59 -4.41
N ASP A 31 -5.45 6.18 -3.38
CA ASP A 31 -4.74 6.62 -2.18
C ASP A 31 -4.47 5.40 -1.29
N ILE A 32 -3.29 5.35 -0.66
CA ILE A 32 -2.85 4.15 0.04
C ILE A 32 -2.45 4.46 1.48
N ALA A 33 -3.06 3.74 2.41
CA ALA A 33 -2.59 3.63 3.78
C ALA A 33 -1.72 2.36 3.91
N LEU A 34 -0.47 2.52 4.33
CA LEU A 34 0.48 1.42 4.50
C LEU A 34 0.64 1.09 5.98
N HIS A 35 0.50 -0.18 6.33
CA HIS A 35 0.82 -0.68 7.65
C HIS A 35 1.86 -1.79 7.58
N CYS A 36 2.89 -1.69 8.41
CA CYS A 36 3.84 -2.75 8.69
C CYS A 36 4.27 -2.68 10.15
N ASN A 37 4.49 -3.84 10.78
CA ASN A 37 4.88 -3.92 12.19
C ASN A 37 6.39 -3.68 12.38
N HIS A 38 7.22 -4.72 12.28
CA HIS A 38 8.69 -4.61 12.37
C HIS A 38 9.43 -5.04 11.11
N SER A 39 8.71 -5.45 10.06
CA SER A 39 9.29 -5.95 8.82
C SER A 39 9.85 -4.84 7.93
N LEU A 40 10.59 -3.90 8.50
CA LEU A 40 11.36 -2.88 7.78
C LEU A 40 12.80 -3.36 7.47
N ASN A 41 13.35 -4.36 8.19
CA ASN A 41 14.75 -4.80 8.01
C ASN A 41 15.04 -6.30 7.62
N ASP A 42 14.21 -7.27 8.01
CA ASP A 42 14.32 -8.71 7.60
C ASP A 42 14.11 -9.08 6.10
N ALA A 43 15.06 -9.78 5.47
CA ALA A 43 14.95 -10.25 4.08
C ALA A 43 14.21 -11.59 3.93
#